data_AF-A0A450YQQ3-F1
#
_entry.id   AF-A0A450YQQ3-F1
#
_cell.length_a   1.000
_cell.length_b   1.000
_cell.length_c   1.000
_cell.angle_alpha   90.00
_cell.angle_beta   90.00
_cell.angle_gamma   90.00
#
_symmetry.space_group_name_H-M   'P 1'
#
loop_
_entity.id
_entity.type
_entity.pdbx_description
1 polymer ?
#
loop_
_entity_poly.entity_id
_entity_poly.type
_entity_poly.pdbx_seq_one_letter_code
_entity_poly.pdbx_strand_id
1 'polypeptide(L)' 'MERGMRKGIREGEVSRRERGLQKGKDEGRKERSVEMAKALLDKGMDISEISEVSGLPEKEIRELSIL' A
#
# COMPACT_ATOMS: atom_id res chain seq x y z
N MET A 1 -24.53 21.54 -25.77
CA MET A 1 -23.34 21.94 -24.98
C MET A 1 -23.48 21.52 -23.51
N GLU A 2 -24.61 21.81 -22.85
CA GLU A 2 -24.85 21.52 -21.43
C GLU A 2 -24.68 20.03 -21.03
N ARG A 3 -25.11 19.09 -21.88
CA ARG A 3 -24.96 17.65 -21.63
C ARG A 3 -23.49 17.19 -21.63
N GLY A 4 -22.64 17.79 -22.46
CA GLY A 4 -21.20 17.47 -22.51
C GLY A 4 -20.46 17.94 -21.26
N MET A 5 -20.80 19.13 -20.75
CA MET A 5 -20.22 19.68 -19.53
C MET A 5 -20.62 18.87 -18.28
N ARG A 6 -21.90 18.50 -18.15
CA ARG A 6 -22.36 17.65 -17.03
C ARG A 6 -21.70 16.27 -17.04
N LYS A 7 -21.49 15.68 -18.23
CA LYS A 7 -20.80 14.39 -18.37
C LYS A 7 -19.32 14.51 -17.97
N GLY A 8 -18.61 15.53 -18.42
CA GLY A 8 -17.21 15.77 -18.07
C GLY A 8 -16.98 16.02 -16.57
N ILE A 9 -17.86 16.77 -15.90
CA ILE A 9 -17.78 16.99 -14.45
C ILE A 9 -17.97 15.67 -13.70
N ARG A 10 -19.00 14.90 -14.05
CA ARG A 10 -19.28 13.61 -13.40
C ARG A 10 -18.15 12.60 -13.60
N GLU A 11 -17.61 12.49 -14.81
CA GLU A 11 -16.48 11.60 -15.11
C GLU A 11 -15.20 12.04 -14.36
N GLY A 12 -14.95 13.35 -14.28
CA GLY A 12 -13.82 13.90 -13.52
C GLY A 12 -13.89 13.62 -12.02
N GLU A 13 -15.08 13.75 -11.42
CA GLU A 13 -15.31 13.46 -9.99
C GLU A 13 -15.15 11.98 -9.66
N VAL A 14 -15.76 11.09 -10.47
CA VAL A 14 -15.63 9.65 -10.32
C VAL A 14 -14.17 9.24 -10.42
N SER A 15 -13.47 9.70 -11.45
CA SER A 15 -12.07 9.37 -11.68
C SER A 15 -11.15 9.89 -10.56
N ARG A 16 -11.42 11.08 -10.00
CA ARG A 16 -10.67 11.60 -8.84
C ARG A 16 -10.91 10.74 -7.59
N ARG A 17 -12.17 10.37 -7.33
CA ARG A 17 -12.53 9.55 -6.15
C ARG A 17 -11.93 8.15 -6.23
N GLU A 18 -11.97 7.53 -7.41
CA GLU A 18 -11.37 6.21 -7.65
C GLU A 18 -9.85 6.24 -7.44
N ARG A 19 -9.15 7.23 -8.02
CA ARG A 19 -7.70 7.40 -7.79
C ARG A 19 -7.35 7.59 -6.31
N GLY A 20 -8.13 8.41 -5.59
CA GLY A 20 -7.92 8.62 -4.16
C GLY A 20 -8.11 7.36 -3.33
N LEU A 21 -9.19 6.61 -3.61
CA LEU A 21 -9.46 5.34 -2.93
C LEU A 21 -8.39 4.29 -3.21
N GLN A 22 -7.93 4.19 -4.47
CA GLN A 22 -6.89 3.26 -4.86
C GLN A 22 -5.57 3.59 -4.15
N LYS A 23 -5.15 4.85 -4.18
CA LYS A 23 -3.93 5.31 -3.50
C LYS A 23 -3.97 5.02 -2.00
N GLY A 24 -5.08 5.34 -1.32
CA GLY A 24 -5.20 5.06 0.11
C GLY A 24 -5.19 3.57 0.45
N LYS A 25 -5.79 2.72 -0.40
CA LYS A 25 -5.72 1.25 -0.24
C LYS A 25 -4.30 0.73 -0.43
N ASP A 26 -3.56 1.25 -1.40
CA ASP A 26 -2.17 0.84 -1.65
C ASP A 26 -1.23 1.27 -0.52
N GLU A 27 -1.36 2.52 -0.06
CA GLU A 27 -0.60 3.06 1.08
C GLU A 27 -0.89 2.25 2.35
N GLY A 28 -2.16 2.03 2.69
CA GLY A 28 -2.53 1.25 3.89
C GLY A 28 -2.09 -0.21 3.84
N ARG A 29 -2.10 -0.84 2.64
CA ARG A 29 -1.54 -2.19 2.47
C ARG A 29 -0.03 -2.22 2.71
N LYS A 30 0.69 -1.24 2.15
CA LYS A 30 2.14 -1.13 2.32
C LYS A 30 2.53 -0.88 3.77
N GLU A 31 1.86 0.06 4.44
CA GLU A 31 2.08 0.36 5.86
C GLU A 31 1.87 -0.89 6.73
N ARG A 32 0.74 -1.60 6.52
CA ARG A 32 0.46 -2.84 7.25
C ARG A 32 1.53 -3.91 7.05
N SER A 33 2.00 -4.10 5.82
CA SER A 33 3.06 -5.08 5.54
C SER A 33 4.36 -4.71 6.25
N VAL A 34 4.73 -3.42 6.30
CA VAL A 34 5.93 -2.93 7.00
C VAL A 34 5.80 -3.09 8.51
N GLU A 35 4.69 -2.69 9.11
CA GLU A 35 4.45 -2.85 10.55
C GLU A 35 4.51 -4.32 10.97
N MET A 36 3.92 -5.20 10.17
CA MET A 36 3.95 -6.63 10.43
C MET A 36 5.38 -7.19 10.34
N ALA A 37 6.15 -6.80 9.32
CA ALA A 37 7.53 -7.24 9.19
C ALA A 37 8.40 -6.80 10.37
N LYS A 38 8.24 -5.55 10.85
CA LYS A 38 8.93 -5.06 12.06
C LYS A 38 8.57 -5.90 13.29
N ALA A 39 7.29 -6.14 13.53
CA ALA A 39 6.85 -6.92 14.67
C ALA A 39 7.35 -8.39 14.65
N LEU A 40 7.57 -8.96 13.46
CA LEU A 40 8.13 -10.31 13.31
C LEU A 40 9.66 -10.30 13.49
N LEU A 41 10.35 -9.26 13.02
CA LEU A 41 11.78 -9.05 13.29
C LEU A 41 12.05 -8.90 14.79
N ASP A 42 11.23 -8.13 15.49
CA ASP A 42 11.32 -7.95 16.95
C ASP A 42 11.14 -9.28 17.72
N LYS A 43 10.46 -10.25 17.11
CA LYS A 43 10.29 -11.61 17.65
C LYS A 43 11.44 -12.56 17.28
N GLY A 44 12.44 -12.08 16.56
CA GLY A 44 13.60 -12.87 16.14
C GLY A 44 13.30 -13.89 15.04
N MET A 45 12.25 -13.68 14.25
CA MET A 45 11.88 -14.56 13.15
C MET A 45 12.84 -14.40 11.96
N ASP A 46 13.05 -15.49 11.21
CA ASP A 46 13.93 -15.47 10.05
C ASP A 46 13.39 -14.62 8.90
N ILE A 47 14.27 -13.91 8.20
CA ILE A 47 13.91 -12.97 7.13
C ILE A 47 13.09 -13.63 6.01
N SER A 48 13.39 -14.90 5.68
CA SER A 48 12.65 -15.66 4.67
C SER A 48 11.21 -15.93 5.11
N GLU A 49 10.98 -16.30 6.37
CA GLU A 49 9.63 -16.51 6.92
C GLU A 49 8.87 -15.19 7.02
N ILE A 50 9.55 -14.11 7.41
CA ILE A 50 8.95 -12.77 7.41
C ILE A 50 8.55 -12.35 6.01
N SER A 51 9.35 -12.66 4.99
CA SER A 51 9.03 -12.36 3.58
C SER A 51 7.75 -13.06 3.13
N GLU A 52 7.61 -14.34 3.48
CA GLU A 52 6.42 -15.13 3.17
C GLU A 52 5.16 -14.59 3.85
N VAL A 53 5.25 -14.24 5.15
CA VAL A 53 4.10 -13.77 5.93
C VAL A 53 3.72 -12.33 5.59
N SER A 54 4.69 -11.43 5.44
CA SER A 54 4.46 -10.00 5.16
C SER A 54 4.19 -9.67 3.71
N GLY A 55 4.59 -10.55 2.79
CA GLY A 55 4.60 -10.30 1.36
C GLY A 55 5.62 -9.23 0.94
N LEU A 56 6.50 -8.80 1.84
CA LEU A 56 7.60 -7.91 1.51
C LEU A 56 8.79 -8.70 0.96
N PRO A 57 9.55 -8.16 -0.01
CA PRO A 57 10.81 -8.74 -0.42
C PRO A 57 11.80 -8.79 0.75
N GLU A 58 12.61 -9.85 0.83
CA GLU A 58 13.66 -9.96 1.85
C GLU A 58 14.59 -8.73 1.89
N LYS A 59 14.87 -8.13 0.74
CA LYS A 59 15.68 -6.90 0.67
C LYS A 59 15.05 -5.76 1.45
N GLU A 60 13.75 -5.53 1.29
CA GLU A 60 13.03 -4.49 2.03
C GLU A 60 13.02 -4.80 3.53
N ILE A 61 12.87 -6.08 3.90
CA ILE A 61 12.91 -6.51 5.31
C ILE A 61 14.30 -6.27 5.93
N ARG A 62 15.38 -6.53 5.19
CA ARG A 62 16.76 -6.23 5.64
C ARG A 62 16.95 -4.74 5.89
N GLU A 63 16.40 -3.89 5.04
CA GLU A 63 16.46 -2.43 5.22
C GLU A 63 15.72 -1.99 6.49
N LEU A 64 14.65 -2.69 6.90
CA LEU A 64 13.93 -2.42 8.15
C LEU A 64 14.75 -2.76 9.41
N SER A 65 15.66 -3.72 9.34
CA SER A 65 16.52 -4.12 10.48
C SER A 65 17.72 -3.19 10.73
N ILE A 66 18.01 -2.28 9.79
CA ILE A 66 19.18 -1.38 9.84
C ILE A 66 18.80 0.00 10.40
N LEU A 67 17.50 0.28 10.57
CA LEU A 67 16.96 1.49 11.20
C LEU A 67 17.03 1.41 12.72
#